data_AF-A0A517N723-F1
#
_entry.id   AF-A0A517N723-F1
#
_cell.length_a   1.000
_cell.length_b   1.000
_cell.length_c   1.000
_cell.angle_alpha   90.00
_cell.angle_beta   90.00
_cell.angle_gamma   90.00
#
_symmetry.space_group_name_H-M   'P 1'
#
loop_
_entity.id
_entity.type
_entity.pdbx_description
1 polymer ?
#
loop_
_entity_poly.entity_id
_entity_poly.type
_entity_poly.pdbx_seq_one_letter_code
_entity_poly.pdbx_strand_id
1 'polypeptide(L)'
;MTNDRTSFPLGLVWAILLVGLVSGCRGGWLPPAGTMNQQQANAIAHDPFPQQAVGPSDLGARPPDYQQPLPAPVSNRLVPDSMPWLGR
;
A
#
# COMPACT_ATOMS: atom_id res chain seq x y z
N MET A 1 -8.38 37.73 -41.02
CA MET A 1 -7.10 37.37 -40.37
C MET A 1 -7.30 37.41 -38.86
N THR A 2 -7.82 36.33 -38.28
CA THR A 2 -7.99 36.18 -36.83
C THR A 2 -6.70 35.64 -36.24
N ASN A 3 -6.26 36.24 -35.14
CA ASN A 3 -4.92 36.12 -34.59
C ASN A 3 -4.78 34.81 -33.78
N ASP A 4 -4.15 33.78 -34.34
CA ASP A 4 -3.97 32.43 -33.76
C ASP A 4 -2.95 32.33 -32.61
N ARG A 5 -2.53 33.44 -32.02
CA ARG A 5 -1.45 33.44 -31.02
C ARG A 5 -1.88 32.88 -29.65
N THR A 6 -3.18 32.79 -29.36
CA THR A 6 -3.70 32.30 -28.08
C THR A 6 -4.12 30.83 -28.08
N SER A 7 -4.25 30.21 -29.26
CA SER A 7 -4.76 28.84 -29.42
C SER A 7 -3.74 27.78 -28.97
N PHE A 8 -2.45 28.02 -29.19
CA PHE A 8 -1.36 27.13 -28.79
C PHE A 8 -1.21 26.93 -27.26
N PRO A 9 -1.16 27.99 -26.42
CA PRO A 9 -1.05 27.79 -24.97
C PRO A 9 -2.32 27.16 -24.36
N LEU A 10 -3.51 27.46 -24.90
CA LEU A 10 -4.76 26.86 -24.46
C LEU A 10 -4.81 25.35 -24.70
N GLY A 11 -4.33 24.88 -25.87
CA GLY A 11 -4.26 23.45 -26.17
C GLY A 11 -3.32 22.69 -25.22
N LEU A 12 -2.20 23.31 -24.84
CA LEU A 12 -1.21 22.70 -23.94
C LEU A 12 -1.76 22.57 -22.50
N VAL A 13 -2.48 23.59 -22.02
CA VAL A 13 -3.16 23.53 -20.71
C VAL A 13 -4.19 22.40 -20.68
N TRP A 14 -5.00 22.26 -21.73
CA TRP A 14 -5.98 21.16 -21.83
C TRP A 14 -5.33 19.78 -21.87
N ALA A 15 -4.22 19.63 -22.59
CA ALA A 15 -3.48 18.38 -22.64
C ALA A 15 -2.93 17.96 -21.27
N ILE A 16 -2.36 18.90 -20.50
CA ILE A 16 -1.85 18.63 -19.14
C ILE A 16 -2.99 18.21 -18.21
N LEU A 17 -4.14 18.89 -18.28
CA LEU A 17 -5.30 18.62 -17.45
C LEU A 17 -5.89 17.23 -17.76
N LEU A 18 -5.93 16.85 -19.03
CA LEU A 18 -6.34 15.51 -19.46
C LEU A 18 -5.38 14.43 -18.97
N VAL A 19 -4.06 14.62 -19.10
CA VAL A 19 -3.06 13.65 -18.59
C VAL A 19 -3.22 13.44 -17.10
N GLY A 20 -3.41 14.51 -16.32
CA GLY A 20 -3.65 14.45 -14.87
C GLY A 20 -4.92 13.67 -14.50
N LEU A 21 -5.97 13.73 -15.32
CA LEU A 21 -7.22 12.98 -15.11
C LEU A 21 -7.08 11.49 -15.41
N VAL A 22 -6.27 11.10 -16.41
CA VAL A 22 -6.07 9.67 -16.73
C VAL A 22 -5.01 9.03 -15.83
N SER A 23 -4.06 9.81 -15.31
CA SER A 23 -3.13 9.36 -14.28
C SER A 23 -3.82 9.39 -12.90
N GLY A 24 -4.68 8.40 -12.62
CA GLY A 24 -5.20 8.23 -11.26
C GLY A 24 -4.07 8.15 -10.22
N CYS A 25 -4.39 8.29 -8.92
CA CYS A 25 -3.41 8.39 -7.80
C CYS A 25 -2.37 7.27 -7.71
N ARG A 26 -2.56 6.19 -8.47
CA ARG A 26 -1.74 4.99 -8.45
C ARG A 26 -1.16 4.64 -9.83
N GLY A 27 -1.10 5.64 -10.73
CA GLY A 27 -0.72 5.56 -12.16
C GLY A 27 0.13 4.33 -12.48
N GLY A 28 -0.32 3.55 -13.47
CA GLY A 28 -0.14 2.09 -13.61
C GLY A 28 1.27 1.48 -13.69
N TRP A 29 2.26 2.13 -13.09
CA TRP A 29 3.62 1.67 -12.86
C TRP A 29 3.76 0.83 -11.58
N LEU A 30 2.78 0.89 -10.68
CA LEU A 30 2.76 0.03 -9.49
C LEU A 30 1.98 -1.27 -9.77
N PRO A 31 2.46 -2.43 -9.29
CA PRO A 31 1.70 -3.67 -9.38
C PRO A 31 0.35 -3.51 -8.65
N PRO A 32 -0.69 -4.27 -9.08
CA PRO A 32 -1.97 -4.26 -8.41
C PRO A 32 -1.79 -4.58 -6.92
N ALA A 33 -2.61 -3.95 -6.07
CA ALA A 33 -2.48 -4.02 -4.62
C ALA A 33 -2.61 -5.43 -4.01
N GLY A 34 -2.94 -6.44 -4.82
CA GLY A 34 -3.28 -7.78 -4.37
C GLY A 34 -4.69 -7.85 -3.80
N THR A 35 -5.11 -9.05 -3.41
CA THR A 35 -6.40 -9.28 -2.74
C THR A 35 -6.40 -8.68 -1.33
N MET A 36 -7.59 -8.46 -0.75
CA MET A 36 -7.72 -7.99 0.63
C MET A 36 -6.91 -8.85 1.61
N ASN A 37 -6.95 -10.17 1.44
CA ASN A 37 -6.20 -11.11 2.28
C ASN A 37 -4.67 -10.93 2.14
N GLN A 38 -4.17 -10.67 0.93
CA GLN A 38 -2.75 -10.40 0.71
C GLN A 38 -2.33 -9.09 1.38
N GLN A 39 -3.15 -8.05 1.28
CA GLN A 39 -2.87 -6.77 1.93
C GLN A 39 -2.87 -6.90 3.46
N GLN A 40 -3.83 -7.64 4.01
CA GLN A 40 -3.91 -7.90 5.44
C GLN A 40 -2.72 -8.74 5.94
N ALA A 41 -2.36 -9.82 5.24
CA ALA A 41 -1.20 -10.63 5.58
C ALA A 41 0.10 -9.81 5.58
N ASN A 42 0.26 -8.93 4.58
CA ASN A 42 1.40 -8.04 4.48
C ASN A 42 1.45 -7.01 5.62
N ALA A 43 0.29 -6.45 5.99
CA ALA A 43 0.18 -5.51 7.11
C ALA A 43 0.54 -6.17 8.45
N ILE A 44 0.17 -7.44 8.63
CA ILE A 44 0.53 -8.21 9.82
C ILE A 44 2.02 -8.52 9.88
N ALA A 45 2.64 -8.87 8.74
CA ALA A 45 4.05 -9.23 8.68
C ALA A 45 4.99 -8.03 8.90
N HIS A 46 4.57 -6.83 8.47
CA HIS A 46 5.33 -5.59 8.59
C HIS A 46 4.83 -4.65 9.70
N ASP A 47 4.06 -5.19 10.63
CA ASP A 47 3.62 -4.47 11.82
C ASP A 47 4.84 -4.01 12.64
N PRO A 48 4.97 -2.72 13.00
CA PRO A 48 6.08 -2.23 13.80
C PRO A 48 6.06 -2.76 15.24
N PHE A 49 4.91 -3.26 15.72
CA PHE A 49 4.79 -3.80 17.07
C PHE A 49 5.12 -5.29 17.10
N PRO A 50 6.02 -5.75 18.00
CA PRO A 50 6.42 -7.13 18.05
C PRO A 50 5.25 -8.05 18.44
N GLN A 51 5.33 -9.30 17.99
CA GLN A 51 4.40 -10.32 18.45
C GLN A 51 4.75 -10.73 19.89
N GLN A 52 3.73 -11.08 20.69
CA GLN A 52 3.89 -11.45 22.12
C GLN A 52 4.93 -12.56 22.37
N ALA A 53 5.24 -13.38 21.37
CA ALA A 53 6.20 -14.48 21.47
C ALA A 53 7.67 -14.07 21.28
N VAL A 54 7.95 -12.84 20.84
CA VAL A 54 9.29 -12.40 20.42
C VAL A 54 9.92 -11.40 21.42
N GLY A 55 9.18 -10.97 22.45
CA GLY A 55 9.72 -10.04 23.44
C GLY A 55 8.80 -9.80 24.67
N PRO A 56 9.20 -8.89 25.57
CA PRO A 56 8.38 -8.44 26.69
C PRO A 56 7.06 -7.85 26.19
N SER A 57 5.97 -8.00 26.95
CA SER A 57 4.65 -7.54 26.50
C SER A 57 4.64 -6.04 26.20
N ASP A 58 4.23 -5.72 24.99
CA ASP A 58 4.12 -4.38 24.41
C ASP A 58 2.68 -3.85 24.46
N LEU A 59 1.82 -4.45 25.30
CA LEU A 59 0.43 -4.03 25.55
C LEU A 59 0.30 -2.55 25.95
N GLY A 60 1.36 -1.93 26.46
CA GLY A 60 1.42 -0.49 26.77
C GLY A 60 2.09 0.39 25.71
N ALA A 61 2.82 -0.19 24.74
CA ALA A 61 3.47 0.55 23.66
C ALA A 61 2.57 0.69 22.43
N ARG A 62 1.63 -0.24 22.25
CA ARG A 62 0.69 -0.24 21.14
C ARG A 62 -0.43 0.79 21.35
N PRO A 63 -0.82 1.56 20.32
CA PRO A 63 -2.01 2.40 20.39
C PRO A 63 -3.27 1.56 20.72
N PRO A 64 -4.22 2.08 21.51
CA PRO A 64 -5.40 1.30 21.94
C PRO A 64 -6.25 0.74 20.79
N ASP A 65 -6.32 1.45 19.66
CA ASP A 65 -7.12 1.04 18.50
C ASP A 65 -6.41 0.03 17.58
N TYR A 66 -5.14 -0.26 17.86
CA TYR A 66 -4.38 -1.19 17.04
C TYR A 66 -4.74 -2.64 17.38
N GLN A 67 -4.84 -3.46 16.34
CA GLN A 67 -5.30 -4.84 16.42
C GLN A 67 -4.43 -5.67 17.38
N GLN A 68 -5.04 -6.53 18.20
CA GLN A 68 -4.29 -7.42 19.08
C GLN A 68 -3.38 -8.37 18.26
N PRO A 69 -2.20 -8.74 18.80
CA PRO A 69 -1.31 -9.70 18.16
C PRO A 69 -2.05 -11.01 17.84
N LEU A 70 -1.72 -11.65 16.71
CA LEU A 70 -2.32 -12.92 16.36
C LEU A 70 -1.98 -13.99 17.41
N PRO A 71 -2.90 -14.93 17.68
CA PRO A 71 -2.59 -16.10 18.51
C PRO A 71 -1.39 -16.88 17.96
N ALA A 72 -0.56 -17.42 18.87
CA ALA A 72 0.65 -18.17 18.52
C ALA A 72 0.47 -19.28 17.46
N PRO A 73 -0.66 -20.03 17.40
CA PRO A 73 -0.87 -21.02 16.34
C PRO A 73 -0.95 -20.45 14.93
N VAL A 74 -1.38 -19.20 14.77
CA VAL A 74 -1.54 -18.53 13.47
C VAL A 74 -0.26 -17.82 13.07
N SER A 75 0.50 -17.28 14.04
CA SER A 75 1.74 -16.58 13.75
C SER A 75 2.82 -17.45 13.13
N ASN A 76 2.88 -18.73 13.48
CA ASN A 76 3.84 -19.68 12.91
C ASN A 76 3.70 -19.88 11.38
N ARG A 77 2.61 -19.40 10.77
CA ARG A 77 2.36 -19.48 9.31
C ARG A 77 2.65 -18.17 8.56
N LEU A 78 2.94 -17.07 9.26
CA LEU A 78 3.12 -15.75 8.65
C LEU A 78 4.40 -15.62 7.82
N VAL A 79 5.49 -16.25 8.25
CA VAL A 79 6.79 -16.20 7.54
C VAL A 79 6.71 -16.90 6.16
N PRO A 80 6.12 -18.11 6.04
CA PRO A 80 5.86 -18.73 4.73
C PRO A 80 5.02 -17.88 3.77
N ASP A 81 3.99 -17.19 4.26
CA ASP A 81 3.04 -16.45 3.40
C ASP A 81 3.56 -15.07 2.96
N SER A 82 4.47 -14.47 3.74
CA SER A 82 5.03 -13.13 3.47
C SER A 82 6.27 -13.14 2.55
N MET A 83 6.85 -14.31 2.30
CA MET A 83 8.08 -14.46 1.51
C MET A 83 7.83 -15.29 0.25
N PRO A 84 7.21 -14.72 -0.80
CA PRO A 84 6.94 -15.45 -2.05
C PRO A 84 8.21 -16.00 -2.74
N TRP A 85 9.41 -15.50 -2.36
CA TRP A 85 10.71 -15.98 -2.86
C TRP A 85 11.30 -17.15 -2.08
N LEU A 86 10.77 -17.51 -0.91
CA LEU A 86 11.35 -18.59 -0.10
C LEU A 86 11.00 -20.00 -0.61
N GLY A 87 10.17 -20.11 -1.64
CA GLY A 87 9.71 -21.37 -2.20
C GLY A 87 8.72 -22.07 -1.27
N ARG A 88 7.58 -22.48 -1.83
CA ARG A 88 6.56 -23.23 -1.09
C ARG A 88 6.93 -24.70 -1.00
#